data_AF-A0A8H7DJH1-F1
#
_entry.id   AF-A0A8H7DJH1-F1
#
_cell.length_a   1.000
_cell.length_b   1.000
_cell.length_c   1.000
_cell.angle_alpha   90.00
_cell.angle_beta   90.00
_cell.angle_gamma   90.00
#
_symmetry.space_group_name_H-M   'P 1'
#
loop_
_entity.id
_entity.type
_entity.pdbx_description
1 polymer ?
#
loop_
_entity_poly.entity_id
_entity_poly.type
_entity_poly.pdbx_seq_one_letter_code
_entity_poly.pdbx_strand_id
1 'polypeptide(L)'
;MGEVINVVVAFAVIVFLFRWLTTSNDSSSERSAADTLGFRPKPVSQDMIDTISNMFPDIPPDNIRYDLLRTGSVELSSNKILERGFLDPPPPAYFTLYPRDPNAEQVARPAAGGAASTAIKAPKQSLIDRYNLQQRVTQPGPLIEEDQSGGKAAWEDSAEKREASLKERKAQMILAARQRMLAQQQKDAAS
;
A
#
# COMPACT_ATOMS: atom_id res chain seq x y z
N MET A 1 -44.10 21.32 32.52
CA MET A 1 -42.72 20.85 32.29
C MET A 1 -42.60 19.90 31.08
N GLY A 2 -43.53 18.98 30.84
CA GLY A 2 -43.46 18.05 29.69
C GLY A 2 -43.45 18.70 28.29
N GLU A 3 -44.18 19.80 28.11
CA GLU A 3 -44.26 20.50 26.82
C GLU A 3 -42.92 21.14 26.41
N VAL A 4 -42.19 21.71 27.36
CA VAL A 4 -40.85 22.29 27.13
C VAL A 4 -39.85 21.21 26.72
N ILE A 5 -39.98 20.00 27.28
CA ILE A 5 -39.11 18.86 26.95
C ILE A 5 -39.35 18.40 25.51
N ASN A 6 -40.62 18.30 25.08
CA ASN A 6 -40.96 17.90 23.72
C ASN A 6 -40.47 18.91 22.68
N VAL A 7 -40.56 20.21 22.97
CA VAL A 7 -40.05 21.27 22.08
C VAL A 7 -38.53 21.18 21.92
N VAL A 8 -37.79 20.94 23.01
CA VAL A 8 -36.32 20.78 22.96
C VAL A 8 -35.92 19.53 22.18
N VAL A 9 -36.63 18.41 22.37
CA VAL A 9 -36.37 17.16 21.64
C VAL A 9 -36.64 17.34 20.14
N ALA A 10 -37.76 17.97 19.77
CA ALA A 10 -38.08 18.25 18.37
C ALA A 10 -37.02 19.14 17.71
N PHE A 11 -36.55 20.18 18.41
CA PHE A 11 -35.50 21.06 17.91
C PHE A 11 -34.16 20.31 17.74
N ALA A 12 -33.80 19.43 18.67
CA ALA A 12 -32.60 18.61 18.57
C ALA A 12 -32.65 17.65 17.38
N VAL A 13 -33.81 17.03 17.11
CA VAL A 13 -34.00 16.15 15.95
C VAL A 13 -33.89 16.93 14.64
N ILE A 14 -34.48 18.14 14.57
CA ILE A 14 -34.37 19.00 13.38
C ILE A 14 -32.91 19.42 13.16
N VAL A 15 -32.19 19.81 14.20
CA VAL A 15 -30.76 20.16 14.11
C VAL A 15 -29.93 18.95 13.70
N PHE A 16 -30.25 17.76 14.21
CA PHE A 16 -29.54 16.54 13.83
C PHE A 16 -29.81 16.15 12.38
N LEU A 17 -31.06 16.26 11.92
CA LEU A 17 -31.43 16.06 10.52
C LEU A 17 -30.76 17.10 9.62
N PHE A 18 -30.73 18.38 10.02
CA PHE A 18 -30.07 19.43 9.26
C PHE A 18 -28.55 19.24 9.23
N ARG A 19 -27.95 18.84 10.36
CA ARG A 19 -26.52 18.47 10.43
C ARG A 19 -26.23 17.26 9.54
N TRP A 20 -27.09 16.25 9.55
CA TRP A 20 -26.91 15.04 8.75
C TRP A 20 -27.10 15.33 7.25
N LEU A 21 -28.11 16.12 6.88
CA LEU A 21 -28.36 16.52 5.49
C LEU A 21 -27.28 17.46 4.94
N THR A 22 -26.70 18.32 5.79
CA THR A 22 -25.63 19.26 5.40
C THR A 22 -24.23 18.64 5.46
N THR A 23 -24.06 17.51 6.15
CA THR A 23 -22.77 16.79 6.23
C THR A 23 -22.57 15.78 5.08
N SER A 24 -23.43 15.78 4.05
CA SER A 24 -23.29 14.92 2.86
C SER A 24 -22.56 15.60 1.70
N ASN A 25 -21.46 16.31 1.94
CA ASN A 25 -20.69 16.92 0.86
C ASN A 25 -19.23 16.46 0.85
N ASP A 26 -19.01 15.25 0.35
CA ASP A 26 -17.70 14.69 0.00
C ASP A 26 -17.23 15.28 -1.35
N SER A 27 -17.00 16.60 -1.40
CA SER A 27 -16.47 17.28 -2.59
C SER A 27 -15.50 18.43 -2.29
N SER A 28 -15.11 18.61 -1.02
CA SER A 28 -14.07 19.57 -0.62
C SER A 28 -12.67 19.07 -0.94
N SER A 29 -12.45 17.76 -0.83
CA SER A 29 -11.22 17.05 -1.18
C SER A 29 -10.95 17.13 -2.69
N GLU A 30 -11.95 16.84 -3.52
CA GLU A 30 -11.82 16.91 -4.98
C GLU A 30 -11.63 18.35 -5.50
N ARG A 31 -12.29 19.34 -4.87
CA ARG A 31 -12.06 20.76 -5.21
C ARG A 31 -10.64 21.20 -4.88
N SER A 32 -10.12 20.80 -3.73
CA SER A 32 -8.74 21.10 -3.33
C SER A 32 -7.71 20.42 -4.25
N ALA A 33 -7.98 19.18 -4.67
CA ALA A 33 -7.13 18.47 -5.61
C ALA A 33 -7.15 19.09 -7.02
N ALA A 34 -8.32 19.54 -7.48
CA ALA A 34 -8.45 20.19 -8.78
C ALA A 34 -7.76 21.56 -8.84
N ASP A 35 -7.79 22.33 -7.75
CA ASP A 35 -7.15 23.64 -7.64
C ASP A 35 -5.61 23.53 -7.60
N THR A 36 -5.09 22.52 -6.90
CA THR A 36 -3.64 22.26 -6.79
C THR A 36 -3.03 21.65 -8.06
N LEU A 37 -3.77 20.78 -8.77
CA LEU A 37 -3.29 20.14 -10.01
C LEU A 37 -3.62 20.94 -11.28
N GLY A 38 -4.54 21.90 -11.21
CA GLY A 38 -4.99 22.70 -12.36
C GLY A 38 -5.91 21.97 -13.34
N PHE A 39 -6.33 20.75 -13.00
CA PHE A 39 -7.31 19.95 -13.75
C PHE A 39 -8.10 19.07 -12.80
N ARG A 40 -9.28 18.62 -13.23
CA ARG A 40 -10.11 17.70 -12.43
C ARG A 40 -9.49 16.30 -12.46
N PRO A 41 -8.97 15.77 -11.34
CA PRO A 41 -8.38 14.44 -11.32
C PRO A 41 -9.47 13.39 -11.57
N LYS A 42 -9.19 12.44 -12.46
CA LYS A 42 -10.02 11.26 -12.66
C LYS A 42 -9.72 10.20 -11.60
N PRO A 43 -10.67 9.32 -11.26
CA PRO A 43 -10.42 8.25 -10.30
C PRO A 43 -9.36 7.29 -10.85
N VAL A 44 -8.29 7.09 -10.10
CA VAL A 44 -7.19 6.18 -10.46
C VAL A 44 -7.13 5.05 -9.45
N SER A 45 -7.18 3.80 -9.91
CA SER A 45 -6.97 2.63 -9.07
C SER A 45 -5.50 2.19 -9.11
N GLN A 46 -5.06 1.51 -8.06
CA GLN A 46 -3.70 0.94 -7.98
C GLN A 46 -3.45 -0.09 -9.10
N ASP A 47 -4.48 -0.87 -9.45
CA ASP A 47 -4.44 -1.88 -10.50
C ASP A 47 -4.12 -1.28 -11.90
N MET A 48 -4.64 -0.07 -12.18
CA MET A 48 -4.31 0.66 -13.41
C MET A 48 -2.82 1.03 -13.46
N ILE A 49 -2.26 1.44 -12.32
CA ILE A 49 -0.85 1.81 -12.21
C ILE A 49 0.03 0.56 -12.37
N ASP A 50 -0.32 -0.52 -11.68
CA ASP A 50 0.42 -1.78 -11.72
C ASP A 50 0.41 -2.39 -13.13
N THR A 51 -0.73 -2.31 -13.83
CA THR A 51 -0.84 -2.78 -15.23
C THR A 51 0.13 -2.04 -16.15
N ILE A 52 0.18 -0.70 -16.08
CA ILE A 52 1.11 0.10 -16.89
C ILE A 52 2.55 -0.14 -16.43
N SER A 53 2.80 -0.23 -15.13
CA SER A 53 4.15 -0.48 -14.59
C SER A 53 4.71 -1.85 -15.02
N ASN A 54 3.86 -2.86 -15.19
CA ASN A 54 4.26 -4.17 -15.69
C ASN A 54 4.56 -4.15 -17.20
N MET A 55 3.83 -3.34 -17.99
CA MET A 55 4.08 -3.17 -19.42
C MET A 55 5.31 -2.30 -19.69
N PHE A 56 5.53 -1.27 -18.88
CA PHE A 56 6.55 -0.25 -19.06
C PHE A 56 7.36 -0.06 -17.75
N PRO A 57 8.27 -1.00 -17.41
CA PRO A 57 9.04 -0.93 -16.17
C PRO A 57 10.03 0.24 -16.13
N ASP A 58 10.38 0.80 -17.29
CA ASP A 58 11.27 1.97 -17.39
C ASP A 58 10.58 3.30 -17.00
N ILE A 59 9.24 3.32 -16.93
CA ILE A 59 8.47 4.53 -16.63
C ILE A 59 8.17 4.59 -15.13
N PRO A 60 8.47 5.72 -14.45
CA PRO A 60 8.25 5.83 -13.02
C PRO A 60 6.74 5.84 -12.68
N PRO A 61 6.33 5.19 -11.57
CA PRO A 61 4.93 5.05 -11.19
C PRO A 61 4.25 6.40 -10.88
N ASP A 62 5.02 7.39 -10.43
CA ASP A 62 4.51 8.74 -10.17
C ASP A 62 4.06 9.43 -11.46
N ASN A 63 4.79 9.26 -12.56
CA ASN A 63 4.42 9.83 -13.85
C ASN A 63 3.21 9.09 -14.44
N ILE A 64 3.13 7.77 -14.25
CA ILE A 64 1.99 6.95 -14.65
C ILE A 64 0.73 7.42 -13.95
N ARG A 65 0.76 7.57 -12.62
CA ARG A 65 -0.40 8.05 -11.86
C ARG A 65 -0.78 9.46 -12.27
N TYR A 66 0.19 10.35 -12.50
CA TYR A 66 -0.10 11.72 -12.95
C TYR A 66 -0.78 11.76 -14.32
N ASP A 67 -0.34 10.93 -15.28
CA ASP A 67 -1.00 10.83 -16.59
C ASP A 67 -2.39 10.21 -16.48
N LEU A 68 -2.55 9.15 -15.67
CA LEU A 68 -3.85 8.52 -15.37
C LEU A 68 -4.84 9.49 -14.71
N LEU A 69 -4.38 10.40 -13.84
CA LEU A 69 -5.26 11.42 -13.24
C LEU A 69 -5.84 12.35 -14.32
N ARG A 70 -5.15 12.52 -15.47
CA ARG A 70 -5.59 13.36 -16.58
C ARG A 70 -6.41 12.57 -17.60
N THR A 71 -5.95 11.40 -18.00
CA THR A 71 -6.57 10.57 -19.05
C THR A 71 -7.69 9.70 -18.50
N GLY A 72 -7.49 9.09 -17.33
CA GLY A 72 -8.42 8.15 -16.67
C GLY A 72 -8.57 6.81 -17.39
N SER A 73 -7.69 6.50 -18.34
CA SER A 73 -7.67 5.21 -19.04
C SER A 73 -6.25 4.70 -19.19
N VAL A 74 -6.08 3.41 -18.92
CA VAL A 74 -4.83 2.68 -19.12
C VAL A 74 -4.44 2.66 -20.59
N GLU A 75 -5.40 2.50 -21.49
CA GLU A 75 -5.18 2.39 -22.94
C GLU A 75 -4.64 3.70 -23.51
N LEU A 76 -5.25 4.83 -23.12
CA LEU A 76 -4.81 6.17 -23.54
C LEU A 76 -3.40 6.47 -23.04
N SER A 77 -3.13 6.16 -21.77
CA SER A 77 -1.82 6.38 -21.16
C SER A 77 -0.76 5.50 -21.81
N SER A 78 -1.09 4.23 -22.08
CA SER A 78 -0.20 3.28 -22.78
C SER A 78 0.08 3.70 -24.22
N ASN A 79 -0.94 4.14 -24.96
CA ASN A 79 -0.78 4.64 -26.31
C ASN A 79 0.12 5.89 -26.34
N LYS A 80 -0.06 6.81 -25.39
CA LYS A 80 0.81 7.99 -25.22
C LYS A 80 2.26 7.60 -24.92
N ILE A 81 2.49 6.58 -24.08
CA ILE A 81 3.83 6.02 -23.82
C ILE A 81 4.43 5.44 -25.10
N LEU A 82 3.65 4.71 -25.90
CA LEU A 82 4.14 4.13 -27.16
C LEU A 82 4.47 5.20 -28.21
N GLU A 83 3.68 6.27 -28.29
CA GLU A 83 3.91 7.36 -29.25
C GLU A 83 5.08 8.25 -28.88
N ARG A 84 5.23 8.59 -27.59
CA ARG A 84 6.22 9.57 -27.12
C ARG A 84 7.46 8.94 -26.50
N GLY A 85 7.38 7.70 -26.03
CA GLY A 85 8.43 7.01 -25.29
C GLY A 85 8.59 7.47 -23.84
N PHE A 86 7.87 8.50 -23.39
CA PHE A 86 7.95 9.03 -22.03
C PHE A 86 6.63 9.68 -21.60
N LEU A 87 6.46 9.83 -20.28
CA LEU A 87 5.34 10.56 -19.66
C LEU A 87 5.81 11.88 -19.06
N ASP A 88 4.91 12.86 -19.07
CA ASP A 88 5.16 14.19 -18.51
C ASP A 88 5.47 14.08 -17.00
N PRO A 89 6.57 14.71 -16.52
CA PRO A 89 6.90 14.67 -15.11
C PRO A 89 5.83 15.43 -14.29
N PRO A 90 5.42 14.89 -13.13
CA PRO A 90 4.45 15.55 -12.27
C PRO A 90 5.00 16.88 -11.72
N PRO A 91 4.17 17.93 -11.64
CA PRO A 91 4.57 19.21 -11.07
C PRO A 91 4.79 19.09 -9.55
N PRO A 92 5.53 20.02 -8.90
CA PRO A 92 5.77 19.99 -7.45
C PRO A 92 4.50 19.92 -6.59
N ALA A 93 3.40 20.55 -7.05
CA ALA A 93 2.10 20.52 -6.38
C ALA A 93 1.45 19.12 -6.34
N TYR A 94 1.85 18.20 -7.20
CA TYR A 94 1.38 16.82 -7.14
C TYR A 94 1.83 16.11 -5.86
N PHE A 95 3.07 16.36 -5.44
CA PHE A 95 3.66 15.70 -4.27
C PHE A 95 3.05 16.17 -2.95
N THR A 96 2.29 17.28 -2.93
CA THR A 96 1.53 17.69 -1.73
C THR A 96 0.29 16.83 -1.52
N LEU A 97 -0.32 16.35 -2.60
CA LEU A 97 -1.48 15.45 -2.55
C LEU A 97 -1.06 13.99 -2.40
N TYR A 98 0.06 13.64 -3.03
CA TYR A 98 0.57 12.28 -3.04
C TYR A 98 2.04 12.25 -2.62
N PRO A 99 2.31 12.08 -1.32
CA PRO A 99 3.67 11.99 -0.80
C PRO A 99 4.40 10.80 -1.43
N ARG A 100 5.65 11.02 -1.83
CA ARG A 100 6.54 9.95 -2.30
C ARG A 100 7.05 9.18 -1.09
N ASP A 101 6.96 7.85 -1.11
CA ASP A 101 7.70 7.03 -0.17
C ASP A 101 9.20 7.20 -0.43
N PRO A 102 10.01 7.64 0.55
CA PRO A 102 11.45 7.90 0.37
C PRO A 102 12.27 6.63 0.05
N ASN A 103 11.62 5.46 -0.03
CA ASN A 103 12.25 4.18 -0.31
C ASN A 103 12.15 3.77 -1.82
N ALA A 104 11.47 4.54 -2.67
CA ALA A 104 11.25 4.19 -4.08
C ALA A 104 12.25 4.83 -5.07
N GLU A 105 13.27 5.56 -4.59
CA GLU A 105 14.20 6.32 -5.44
C GLU A 105 15.49 5.58 -5.86
N GLN A 106 15.62 4.26 -5.63
CA GLN A 106 16.90 3.57 -5.91
C GLN A 106 17.12 3.07 -7.35
N VAL A 107 16.28 3.43 -8.33
CA VAL A 107 16.53 3.05 -9.74
C VAL A 107 16.44 4.27 -10.67
N ALA A 108 17.29 5.27 -10.43
CA ALA A 108 17.67 6.24 -11.46
C ALA A 108 19.07 6.81 -11.15
N ARG A 109 20.08 6.27 -11.85
CA ARG A 109 21.42 6.80 -12.22
C ARG A 109 22.22 7.69 -11.21
N PRO A 110 23.54 7.46 -11.01
CA PRO A 110 24.33 8.23 -10.05
C PRO A 110 24.62 9.64 -10.58
N ALA A 111 24.18 10.65 -9.84
CA ALA A 111 24.77 11.98 -9.89
C ALA A 111 25.67 12.14 -8.66
N ALA A 112 26.92 12.52 -8.90
CA ALA A 112 27.91 12.80 -7.87
C ALA A 112 27.42 13.89 -6.90
N GLY A 113 27.51 13.62 -5.61
CA GLY A 113 27.16 14.56 -4.55
C GLY A 113 27.19 13.87 -3.19
N GLY A 114 28.39 13.78 -2.60
CA GLY A 114 28.57 13.18 -1.29
C GLY A 114 27.80 13.92 -0.20
N ALA A 115 26.92 13.19 0.48
CA ALA A 115 26.56 13.46 1.86
C ALA A 115 26.36 12.10 2.54
N ALA A 116 27.41 11.62 3.19
CA ALA A 116 27.32 10.46 4.07
C ALA A 116 26.53 10.84 5.31
N SER A 117 25.19 10.75 5.24
CA SER A 117 24.39 10.65 6.46
C SER A 117 24.53 9.22 6.97
N THR A 118 25.37 9.03 7.98
CA THR A 118 25.38 7.84 8.83
C THR A 118 24.03 7.74 9.54
N ALA A 119 23.02 7.23 8.83
CA ALA A 119 21.77 6.80 9.43
C ALA A 119 22.11 5.59 10.30
N ILE A 120 22.11 5.80 11.62
CA ILE A 120 22.17 4.76 12.63
C ILE A 120 21.00 3.82 12.32
N LYS A 121 21.29 2.67 11.71
CA LYS A 121 20.31 1.62 11.49
C LYS A 121 19.82 1.20 12.87
N ALA A 122 18.61 1.61 13.24
CA ALA A 122 17.89 0.95 14.32
C ALA A 122 17.92 -0.56 14.03
N PRO A 123 18.13 -1.41 15.05
CA PRO A 123 18.15 -2.85 14.85
C PRO A 123 16.83 -3.25 14.20
N LYS A 124 16.89 -3.75 12.96
CA LYS A 124 15.72 -4.23 12.25
C LYS A 124 15.13 -5.35 13.11
N GLN A 125 13.94 -5.11 13.69
CA GLN A 125 13.24 -6.12 14.48
C GLN A 125 13.09 -7.39 13.65
N SER A 126 13.40 -8.56 14.23
CA SER A 126 13.34 -9.80 13.47
C SER A 126 11.87 -10.12 13.13
N LEU A 127 11.63 -10.80 12.00
CA LEU A 127 10.28 -11.25 11.66
C LEU A 127 9.72 -12.22 12.72
N ILE A 128 10.59 -12.95 13.41
CA ILE A 128 10.20 -13.81 14.53
C ILE A 128 9.63 -12.96 15.67
N ASP A 129 10.24 -11.81 15.96
CA ASP A 129 9.76 -10.89 17.00
C ASP A 129 8.47 -10.20 16.60
N ARG A 130 8.38 -9.73 15.36
CA ARG A 130 7.19 -9.05 14.84
C ARG A 130 5.94 -9.94 14.88
N TYR A 131 6.11 -11.23 14.62
CA TYR A 131 5.01 -12.20 14.60
C TYR A 131 4.90 -13.04 15.88
N ASN A 132 5.64 -12.70 16.94
CA ASN A 132 5.66 -13.42 18.22
C ASN A 132 5.89 -14.95 18.07
N LEU A 133 6.81 -15.34 17.18
CA LEU A 133 7.08 -16.74 16.83
C LEU A 133 8.18 -17.39 17.70
N GLN A 134 8.63 -16.73 18.77
CA GLN A 134 9.78 -17.17 19.57
C GLN A 134 9.54 -18.57 20.19
N GLN A 135 8.33 -18.84 20.68
CA GLN A 135 7.99 -20.14 21.28
C GLN A 135 8.02 -21.29 20.25
N ARG A 136 7.58 -21.02 19.01
CA ARG A 136 7.55 -22.02 17.92
C ARG A 136 8.94 -22.32 17.36
N VAL A 137 9.88 -21.39 17.50
CA VAL A 137 11.29 -21.62 17.16
C VAL A 137 11.95 -22.57 18.17
N THR A 138 11.65 -22.40 19.46
CA THR A 138 12.24 -23.20 20.55
C THR A 138 11.71 -24.64 20.57
N GLN A 139 10.47 -24.87 20.12
CA GLN A 139 9.88 -26.20 19.95
C GLN A 139 9.56 -26.43 18.47
N PRO A 140 10.52 -26.93 17.66
CA PRO A 140 10.24 -27.34 16.30
C PRO A 140 9.28 -28.55 16.35
N GLY A 141 8.00 -28.32 16.06
CA GLY A 141 7.04 -29.38 15.76
C GLY A 141 7.43 -30.13 14.47
N PRO A 142 6.77 -31.26 14.17
CA PRO A 142 7.13 -32.12 13.03
C PRO A 142 7.18 -31.32 11.73
N LEU A 143 8.26 -31.53 10.96
CA LEU A 143 8.55 -30.90 9.68
C LEU A 143 7.38 -31.11 8.71
N ILE A 144 6.56 -30.08 8.50
CA ILE A 144 5.52 -30.09 7.46
C ILE A 144 6.17 -29.56 6.19
N GLU A 145 6.25 -30.42 5.18
CA GLU A 145 6.82 -30.13 3.86
C GLU A 145 6.13 -28.93 3.19
N GLU A 146 6.97 -28.06 2.62
CA GLU A 146 6.62 -26.71 2.13
C GLU A 146 5.57 -26.69 1.01
N ASP A 147 5.36 -27.83 0.33
CA ASP A 147 4.44 -27.94 -0.81
C ASP A 147 2.97 -27.73 -0.43
N GLN A 148 2.64 -27.90 0.86
CA GLN A 148 1.29 -27.65 1.37
C GLN A 148 1.09 -26.21 1.88
N SER A 149 2.16 -25.46 2.09
CA SER A 149 2.07 -24.06 2.54
C SER A 149 1.75 -23.09 1.40
N GLY A 150 2.06 -23.46 0.15
CA GLY A 150 1.79 -22.68 -1.06
C GLY A 150 0.67 -23.23 -1.96
N GLY A 151 0.32 -24.52 -1.84
CA GLY A 151 -0.67 -25.18 -2.69
C GLY A 151 -2.12 -24.82 -2.35
N LYS A 152 -2.89 -24.42 -3.38
CA LYS A 152 -4.36 -24.23 -3.45
C LYS A 152 -5.06 -23.94 -2.10
N ALA A 153 -5.02 -22.67 -1.67
CA ALA A 153 -5.81 -22.25 -0.52
C ALA A 153 -7.32 -22.28 -0.86
N ALA A 154 -8.08 -23.13 -0.18
CA ALA A 154 -9.52 -22.99 -0.13
C ALA A 154 -9.82 -21.69 0.62
N TRP A 155 -10.50 -20.75 -0.05
CA TRP A 155 -10.97 -19.52 0.56
C TRP A 155 -11.95 -19.90 1.68
N GLU A 156 -11.60 -19.67 2.94
CA GLU A 156 -12.47 -20.02 4.07
C GLU A 156 -13.71 -19.12 4.11
N ASP A 157 -14.85 -19.65 4.54
CA ASP A 157 -16.15 -18.96 4.45
C ASP A 157 -16.28 -17.72 5.35
N SER A 158 -15.58 -17.68 6.50
CA SER A 158 -15.64 -16.53 7.43
C SER A 158 -14.35 -15.70 7.43
N ALA A 159 -14.50 -14.40 7.68
CA ALA A 159 -13.39 -13.45 7.67
C ALA A 159 -12.36 -13.76 8.78
N GLU A 160 -12.82 -14.13 9.96
CA GLU A 160 -11.96 -14.44 11.12
C GLU A 160 -11.11 -15.69 10.86
N LYS A 161 -11.71 -16.73 10.25
CA LYS A 161 -10.99 -17.95 9.89
C LYS A 161 -9.95 -17.63 8.82
N ARG A 162 -10.33 -16.87 7.79
CA ARG A 162 -9.43 -16.44 6.72
C ARG A 162 -8.23 -15.66 7.24
N GLU A 163 -8.44 -14.75 8.20
CA GLU A 163 -7.34 -14.07 8.85
C GLU A 163 -6.44 -15.01 9.63
N ALA A 164 -7.01 -15.97 10.37
CA ALA A 164 -6.26 -16.96 11.12
C ALA A 164 -5.43 -17.86 10.21
N SER A 165 -6.00 -18.37 9.11
CA SER A 165 -5.29 -19.19 8.12
C SER A 165 -4.18 -18.43 7.41
N LEU A 166 -4.39 -17.14 7.07
CA LEU A 166 -3.34 -16.29 6.52
C LEU A 166 -2.21 -16.01 7.52
N LYS A 167 -2.53 -15.78 8.80
CA LYS A 167 -1.53 -15.58 9.86
C LYS A 167 -0.71 -16.85 10.07
N GLU A 168 -1.35 -18.01 10.12
CA GLU A 168 -0.70 -19.32 10.28
C GLU A 168 0.24 -19.62 9.10
N ARG A 169 -0.21 -19.39 7.86
CA ARG A 169 0.63 -19.56 6.66
C ARG A 169 1.85 -18.64 6.68
N LYS A 170 1.69 -17.37 7.06
CA LYS A 170 2.82 -16.43 7.20
C LYS A 170 3.82 -16.92 8.26
N ALA A 171 3.32 -17.42 9.39
CA ALA A 171 4.16 -17.97 10.45
C ALA A 171 4.99 -19.17 9.95
N GLN A 172 4.36 -20.10 9.24
CA GLN A 172 5.02 -21.27 8.66
C GLN A 172 6.11 -20.88 7.66
N MET A 173 5.81 -19.94 6.75
CA MET A 173 6.77 -19.44 5.77
C MET A 173 8.00 -18.80 6.44
N ILE A 174 7.81 -18.04 7.52
CA ILE A 174 8.92 -17.42 8.26
C ILE A 174 9.82 -18.47 8.91
N LEU A 175 9.24 -19.53 9.48
CA LEU A 175 10.00 -20.61 10.09
C LEU A 175 10.79 -21.42 9.05
N ALA A 176 10.16 -21.76 7.93
CA ALA A 176 10.80 -22.43 6.80
C ALA A 176 11.97 -21.60 6.24
N ALA A 177 11.75 -20.31 5.98
CA ALA A 177 12.80 -19.40 5.51
C ALA A 177 14.00 -19.33 6.48
N ARG A 178 13.74 -19.34 7.79
CA ARG A 178 14.81 -19.37 8.81
C ARG A 178 15.62 -20.66 8.73
N GLN A 179 14.96 -21.82 8.61
CA GLN A 179 15.64 -23.11 8.48
C GLN A 179 16.52 -23.15 7.23
N ARG A 180 16.00 -22.68 6.08
CA ARG A 180 16.77 -22.57 4.83
C ARG A 180 17.98 -21.66 4.96
N MET A 181 17.81 -20.50 5.60
CA MET A 181 18.92 -19.56 5.85
C MET A 181 20.03 -20.22 6.69
N LEU A 182 19.68 -20.95 7.75
CA LEU A 182 20.65 -21.66 8.57
C LEU A 182 21.37 -22.76 7.79
N ALA A 183 20.64 -23.53 6.97
CA ALA A 183 21.24 -24.56 6.11
C ALA A 183 22.18 -23.95 5.06
N GLN A 184 21.84 -22.80 4.47
CA GLN A 184 22.71 -22.10 3.52
C GLN A 184 23.98 -21.56 4.20
N GLN A 185 23.86 -20.94 5.36
CA GLN A 185 25.02 -20.46 6.13
C GLN A 185 25.99 -21.58 6.50
N GLN A 186 25.48 -22.76 6.86
CA GLN A 186 26.33 -23.92 7.15
C GLN A 186 27.06 -24.42 5.89
N LYS A 187 26.40 -24.41 4.73
CA LYS A 187 27.02 -24.78 3.45
C LYS A 187 28.09 -23.77 3.02
N ASP A 188 27.81 -22.49 3.14
CA ASP A 188 28.74 -21.42 2.79
C ASP A 188 29.95 -21.38 3.74
N ALA A 189 29.76 -21.74 5.02
CA ALA A 189 30.87 -21.84 5.99
C ALA A 189 31.70 -23.13 5.84
N ALA A 190 31.18 -24.14 5.13
CA ALA A 190 31.87 -25.40 4.87
C ALA A 190 32.55 -25.45 3.47
N SER A 191 32.37 -24.40 2.67
CA SER A 191 32.98 -24.22 1.34
C SER A 191 34.15 -23.25 1.40
#